data_AF-G7VDR8-F1
#
_entry.id   AF-G7VDR8-F1
#
_cell.length_a   1.000
_cell.length_b   1.000
_cell.length_c   1.000
_cell.angle_alpha   90.00
_cell.angle_beta   90.00
_cell.angle_gamma   90.00
#
_symmetry.space_group_name_H-M   'P 1'
#
loop_
_entity.id
_entity.type
_entity.pdbx_description
1 polymer ?
#
loop_
_entity_poly.entity_id
_entity_poly.type
_entity_poly.pdbx_seq_one_letter_code
_entity_poly.pdbx_strand_id
1 'polypeptide(L)'
;MRQRVEQYFRELGERIDREVEAFTVEWRQSEALAQIQIGDDFYVFIVFSWSDEEDCYVEFMIGDENAVVQTRHLDKLDAAVSIVKQAYQLARERFTCLRRPS
;
A
#
# COMPACT_ATOMS: atom_id res chain seq x y z
N MET A 1 12.02 13.35 0.12
CA MET A 1 10.81 12.48 0.07
C MET A 1 11.00 11.13 -0.64
N ARG A 2 11.21 11.05 -1.97
CA ARG A 2 11.26 9.76 -2.72
C ARG A 2 12.04 8.62 -2.04
N GLN A 3 13.29 8.86 -1.63
CA GLN A 3 14.11 7.84 -0.94
C GLN A 3 13.47 7.30 0.35
N ARG A 4 12.73 8.13 1.09
CA ARG A 4 11.99 7.70 2.29
C ARG A 4 10.81 6.82 1.91
N VAL A 5 10.13 7.13 0.80
CA VAL A 5 9.05 6.30 0.25
C VAL A 5 9.59 4.97 -0.28
N GLU A 6 10.78 4.97 -0.91
CA GLU A 6 11.47 3.74 -1.34
C GLU A 6 11.79 2.84 -0.14
N GLN A 7 12.32 3.44 0.94
CA GLN A 7 12.58 2.72 2.19
C GLN A 7 11.28 2.20 2.83
N TYR A 8 10.20 3.00 2.82
CA TYR A 8 8.89 2.60 3.31
C TYR A 8 8.36 1.35 2.59
N PHE A 9 8.39 1.33 1.26
CA PHE A 9 7.90 0.16 0.51
C PHE A 9 8.80 -1.07 0.68
N ARG A 10 10.11 -0.90 0.87
CA ARG A 10 11.01 -2.00 1.23
C ARG A 10 10.63 -2.62 2.57
N GLU A 11 10.47 -1.80 3.60
CA GLU A 11 10.08 -2.25 4.94
C GLU A 11 8.68 -2.86 4.95
N LEU A 12 7.75 -2.31 4.16
CA LEU A 12 6.42 -2.89 4.00
C LEU A 12 6.50 -4.28 3.38
N GLY A 13 7.25 -4.44 2.29
CA GLY A 13 7.48 -5.73 1.64
C GLY A 13 8.01 -6.78 2.62
N GLU A 14 9.01 -6.43 3.42
CA GLU A 14 9.57 -7.32 4.45
C GLU A 14 8.55 -7.73 5.52
N ARG A 15 7.60 -6.85 5.87
CA ARG A 15 6.56 -7.15 6.87
C ARG A 15 5.49 -8.11 6.33
N ILE A 16 5.14 -8.01 5.04
CA ILE A 16 4.01 -8.72 4.45
C ILE A 16 4.41 -9.87 3.52
N ASP A 17 5.70 -10.14 3.33
CA ASP A 17 6.24 -11.14 2.39
C ASP A 17 5.58 -12.53 2.48
N ARG A 18 5.14 -12.94 3.68
CA ARG A 18 4.48 -14.24 3.89
C ARG A 18 2.99 -14.27 3.51
N GLU A 19 2.39 -13.11 3.26
CA GLU A 19 0.95 -12.93 3.02
C GLU A 19 0.64 -12.71 1.53
N VAL A 20 1.66 -12.63 0.65
CA VAL A 20 1.51 -12.11 -0.72
C VAL A 20 2.26 -12.99 -1.75
N GLU A 21 1.71 -13.08 -2.96
CA GLU A 21 2.33 -13.79 -4.10
C GLU A 21 3.30 -12.89 -4.88
N ALA A 22 3.00 -11.59 -4.95
CA ALA A 22 3.81 -10.62 -5.66
C ALA A 22 3.69 -9.23 -5.05
N PHE A 23 4.78 -8.45 -5.13
CA PHE A 23 4.86 -7.07 -4.69
C PHE A 23 5.66 -6.28 -5.73
N THR A 24 5.04 -5.29 -6.37
CA THR A 24 5.69 -4.41 -7.33
C THR A 24 5.46 -2.94 -6.96
N VAL A 25 6.40 -2.07 -7.32
CA VAL A 25 6.26 -0.61 -7.13
C VAL A 25 6.64 0.13 -8.39
N GLU A 26 5.71 0.91 -8.90
CA GLU A 26 5.92 1.83 -10.01
C GLU A 26 6.16 3.25 -9.48
N TRP A 27 7.19 3.90 -10.02
CA TRP A 27 7.64 5.21 -9.54
C TRP A 27 7.38 6.30 -10.57
N ARG A 28 6.72 7.38 -10.14
CA ARG A 28 6.53 8.61 -10.89
C ARG A 28 7.27 9.77 -10.20
N GLN A 29 7.07 10.99 -10.68
CA GLN A 29 7.81 12.16 -10.17
C GLN A 29 7.48 12.47 -8.70
N SER A 30 6.20 12.41 -8.33
CA SER A 30 5.65 12.79 -7.03
C SER A 30 4.67 11.75 -6.47
N GLU A 31 4.72 10.54 -7.02
CA GLU A 31 3.79 9.45 -6.72
C GLU A 31 4.50 8.11 -6.87
N ALA A 32 4.09 7.14 -6.05
CA ALA A 32 4.47 5.75 -6.17
C ALA A 32 3.22 4.87 -6.03
N LEU A 33 3.08 3.90 -6.94
CA LEU A 33 1.98 2.92 -6.93
C LEU A 33 2.57 1.56 -6.59
N ALA A 34 2.21 1.00 -5.44
CA ALA A 34 2.48 -0.40 -5.14
C ALA A 34 1.29 -1.27 -5.50
N GLN A 35 1.56 -2.42 -6.13
CA GLN A 35 0.58 -3.47 -6.41
C GLN A 35 0.99 -4.71 -5.64
N ILE A 36 0.10 -5.19 -4.76
CA ILE A 36 0.37 -6.30 -3.85
C ILE A 36 -0.65 -7.39 -4.14
N GLN A 37 -0.21 -8.49 -4.72
CA GLN A 37 -1.06 -9.63 -5.07
C GLN A 37 -1.16 -10.59 -3.88
N ILE A 38 -2.38 -10.89 -3.44
CA ILE A 38 -2.64 -11.85 -2.35
C ILE A 38 -2.95 -13.24 -2.91
N GLY A 39 -3.57 -13.31 -4.10
CA GLY A 39 -3.93 -14.54 -4.80
C GLY A 39 -5.28 -14.44 -5.52
N ASP A 40 -5.57 -15.33 -6.46
CA ASP A 40 -6.79 -15.35 -7.29
C ASP A 40 -7.10 -13.99 -7.97
N ASP A 41 -6.07 -13.34 -8.52
CA ASP A 41 -6.16 -12.00 -9.12
C ASP A 41 -6.69 -10.93 -8.14
N PHE A 42 -6.51 -11.12 -6.83
CA PHE A 42 -6.90 -10.17 -5.79
C PHE A 42 -5.72 -9.36 -5.28
N TYR A 43 -5.89 -8.04 -5.22
CA TYR A 43 -4.84 -7.08 -4.99
C TYR A 43 -5.16 -6.09 -3.89
N VAL A 44 -4.10 -5.61 -3.25
CA VAL A 44 -4.07 -4.34 -2.53
C VAL A 44 -3.21 -3.37 -3.32
N PHE A 45 -3.78 -2.24 -3.69
CA PHE A 45 -3.05 -1.13 -4.30
C PHE A 45 -2.79 -0.06 -3.25
N ILE A 46 -1.57 0.49 -3.26
CA ILE A 46 -1.18 1.59 -2.40
C ILE A 46 -0.66 2.71 -3.28
N VAL A 47 -1.36 3.84 -3.29
CA VAL A 47 -0.88 5.08 -3.92
C VAL A 47 -0.29 5.94 -2.83
N PHE A 48 1.00 6.26 -2.95
CA PHE A 48 1.69 7.20 -2.08
C PHE A 48 2.05 8.43 -2.89
N SER A 49 1.47 9.58 -2.55
CA SER A 49 1.69 10.83 -3.25
C SER A 49 2.26 11.90 -2.32
N TRP A 50 3.14 12.74 -2.85
CA TRP A 50 3.81 13.79 -2.07
C TRP A 50 4.11 15.02 -2.92
N SER A 51 3.90 16.20 -2.34
CA SER A 51 4.33 17.48 -2.92
C SER A 51 5.72 17.85 -2.37
N ASP A 52 5.90 17.74 -1.06
CA ASP A 52 7.14 18.01 -0.34
C ASP A 52 7.27 17.10 0.90
N GLU A 53 8.00 17.52 1.93
CA GLU A 53 8.16 16.72 3.16
C GLU A 53 7.04 16.88 4.19
N GLU A 54 6.25 17.94 4.07
CA GLU A 54 5.16 18.30 4.95
C GLU A 54 3.78 17.99 4.36
N ASP A 55 3.70 17.81 3.04
CA ASP A 55 2.49 17.47 2.31
C ASP A 55 2.62 16.13 1.57
N CYS A 56 1.97 15.11 2.13
CA CYS A 56 1.88 13.78 1.56
C CYS A 56 0.58 13.09 1.97
N TYR A 57 0.12 12.15 1.16
CA TYR A 57 -1.07 11.34 1.44
C TYR A 57 -0.90 9.91 0.91
N VAL A 58 -1.68 8.99 1.48
CA VAL A 58 -1.69 7.57 1.08
C VAL A 58 -3.13 7.13 0.85
N GLU A 59 -3.38 6.53 -0.30
CA GLU A 59 -4.67 5.95 -0.68
C GLU A 59 -4.53 4.45 -0.88
N PHE A 60 -5.62 3.73 -0.65
CA PHE A 60 -5.69 2.29 -0.73
C PHE A 60 -6.86 1.86 -1.60
N MET A 61 -6.65 0.85 -2.44
CA MET A 61 -7.72 0.15 -3.14
C MET A 61 -7.58 -1.35 -2.90
N ILE A 62 -8.70 -2.04 -2.77
CA ILE A 62 -8.76 -3.50 -2.62
C ILE A 62 -9.71 -4.02 -3.69
N GLY A 63 -9.26 -4.99 -4.48
CA GLY A 63 -10.06 -5.54 -5.57
C GLY A 63 -9.22 -6.39 -6.52
N ASP A 64 -9.87 -6.88 -7.56
CA ASP A 64 -9.17 -7.34 -8.75
C ASP A 64 -8.61 -6.18 -9.59
N GLU A 65 -8.07 -6.48 -10.77
CA GLU A 65 -7.60 -5.48 -11.74
C GLU A 65 -8.65 -4.43 -12.14
N ASN A 66 -9.94 -4.72 -11.95
CA ASN A 66 -11.07 -3.82 -12.24
C ASN A 66 -11.60 -3.14 -10.97
N ALA A 67 -10.88 -3.24 -9.85
CA ALA A 67 -11.29 -2.75 -8.53
C ALA A 67 -12.59 -3.39 -8.01
N VAL A 68 -12.84 -4.66 -8.34
CA VAL A 68 -14.02 -5.40 -7.89
C VAL A 68 -13.66 -6.46 -6.85
N VAL A 69 -14.46 -6.54 -5.79
CA VAL A 69 -14.42 -7.65 -4.83
C VAL A 69 -15.51 -8.66 -5.23
N GLN A 70 -15.09 -9.87 -5.60
CA GLN A 70 -15.97 -10.96 -6.01
C GLN A 70 -16.10 -11.99 -4.89
N THR A 71 -17.09 -12.88 -4.97
CA THR A 71 -17.32 -13.92 -3.94
C THR A 71 -16.09 -14.81 -3.70
N ARG A 72 -15.28 -15.08 -4.74
CA ARG A 72 -14.04 -15.85 -4.64
C ARG A 72 -12.88 -15.12 -3.93
N HIS A 73 -13.04 -13.84 -3.62
CA HIS A 73 -12.05 -13.03 -2.91
C HIS A 73 -12.38 -12.89 -1.41
N LEU A 74 -13.55 -13.36 -0.95
CA LEU A 74 -14.02 -13.09 0.42
C LEU A 74 -13.11 -13.66 1.51
N ASP A 75 -12.52 -14.83 1.27
CA ASP A 75 -11.54 -15.47 2.15
C ASP A 75 -10.21 -14.68 2.26
N LYS A 76 -9.94 -13.77 1.32
CA LYS A 76 -8.72 -12.96 1.25
C LYS A 76 -8.91 -11.53 1.76
N LEU A 77 -10.15 -11.10 2.02
CA LEU A 77 -10.43 -9.75 2.49
C LEU A 77 -9.75 -9.43 3.83
N ASP A 78 -9.68 -10.39 4.74
CA ASP A 78 -9.03 -10.19 6.04
C ASP A 78 -7.52 -9.94 5.87
N ALA A 79 -6.87 -10.69 4.97
CA ALA A 79 -5.46 -10.47 4.62
C ALA A 79 -5.26 -9.11 3.93
N ALA A 80 -6.14 -8.74 2.99
CA ALA A 80 -6.07 -7.44 2.33
C ALA A 80 -6.21 -6.26 3.31
N VAL A 81 -7.17 -6.35 4.23
CA VAL A 81 -7.38 -5.34 5.27
C VAL A 81 -6.22 -5.32 6.27
N SER A 82 -5.64 -6.48 6.61
CA SER A 82 -4.41 -6.57 7.40
C SER A 82 -3.28 -5.78 6.75
N ILE A 83 -3.00 -6.02 5.47
CA ILE A 83 -1.96 -5.31 4.71
C ILE A 83 -2.22 -3.80 4.70
N VAL A 84 -3.45 -3.35 4.44
CA VAL A 84 -3.80 -1.92 4.48
C VAL A 84 -3.51 -1.31 5.87
N LYS A 85 -3.88 -1.99 6.95
CA LYS A 85 -3.61 -1.51 8.32
C LYS A 85 -2.11 -1.44 8.61
N GLN A 86 -1.36 -2.48 8.24
CA GLN A 86 0.09 -2.53 8.43
C GLN A 86 0.80 -1.42 7.63
N ALA A 87 0.41 -1.23 6.37
CA ALA A 87 0.90 -0.18 5.49
C ALA A 87 0.63 1.22 6.08
N TYR A 88 -0.61 1.50 6.46
CA TYR A 88 -0.97 2.80 7.03
C TYR A 88 -0.26 3.07 8.36
N GLN A 89 -0.18 2.06 9.24
CA GLN A 89 0.55 2.20 10.50
C GLN A 89 2.02 2.53 10.27
N LEU A 90 2.70 1.77 9.40
CA LEU A 90 4.10 2.02 9.04
C LEU A 90 4.26 3.42 8.42
N ALA A 91 3.33 3.84 7.55
CA ALA A 91 3.36 5.16 6.95
C ALA A 91 3.28 6.27 8.03
N ARG A 92 2.39 6.14 9.02
CA ARG A 92 2.32 7.09 10.15
C ARG A 92 3.57 7.09 11.02
N GLU A 93 4.22 5.94 11.19
CA GLU A 93 5.50 5.83 11.90
C GLU A 93 6.60 6.59 11.16
N ARG A 94 6.67 6.48 9.83
CA ARG A 94 7.76 7.03 9.00
C ARG A 94 7.56 8.46 8.49
N PHE A 95 6.32 8.94 8.39
CA PHE A 95 5.99 10.23 7.77
C PHE A 95 5.16 11.12 8.70
N THR A 96 5.67 12.32 8.98
CA THR A 96 5.01 13.32 9.83
C THR A 96 3.80 13.95 9.18
N CYS A 97 3.80 14.10 7.84
CA CYS A 97 2.65 14.58 7.05
C CYS A 97 1.38 13.74 7.28
N LEU A 98 1.53 12.43 7.51
CA LEU A 98 0.40 11.51 7.76
C LEU A 98 -0.04 11.43 9.24
N ARG A 99 0.58 12.20 10.14
CA ARG A 99 0.23 12.20 11.56
C ARG A 99 -0.84 13.23 11.92
N ARG A 100 -1.16 14.17 11.02
CA ARG A 100 -2.21 15.17 11.28
C ARG A 100 -3.57 14.47 11.31
N PRO A 101 -4.42 14.73 12.32
CA PRO A 101 -5.78 14.21 12.34
C PRO A 101 -6.56 14.83 11.17
N SER A 102 -7.15 13.96 10.34
CA SER A 102 -8.19 14.29 9.37
C SER A 102 -9.44 14.83 10.05
#